data_AF-A0A1F5Q915-F1
#
_entry.id   AF-A0A1F5Q915-F1
#
_cell.length_a   1.000
_cell.length_b   1.000
_cell.length_c   1.000
_cell.angle_alpha   90.00
_cell.angle_beta   90.00
_cell.angle_gamma   90.00
#
_symmetry.space_group_name_H-M   'P 1'
#
loop_
_entity.id
_entity.type
_entity.pdbx_description
1 polymer ?
#
loop_
_entity_poly.entity_id
_entity_poly.type
_entity_poly.pdbx_seq_one_letter_code
_entity_poly.pdbx_strand_id
1 'polypeptide(L)'
;MMAAVVVDGFEMEFLRGLGAIFNHSSAINIEVYQLRDKILDLYMSSIALYKTYGWQEMLARRAAVFLFVWRFIGVILFELSQARWLLVLFPNIFEFFFLFVAYKLQYYPGFRFGTTKRLAQSILILAVPKITQEYLLHVRGAVDWAYFKYNIIGWPKL
;
A
#
# COMPACT_ATOMS: atom_id res chain seq x y z
N MET A 1 12.58 -19.91 -3.91
CA MET A 1 11.81 -20.59 -2.86
C MET A 1 12.29 -20.21 -1.45
N MET A 2 13.57 -20.37 -1.09
CA MET A 2 14.05 -20.01 0.26
C MET A 2 13.82 -18.54 0.66
N ALA A 3 14.04 -17.56 -0.23
CA ALA A 3 13.84 -16.15 0.10
C ALA A 3 12.36 -15.80 0.39
N ALA A 4 11.43 -16.45 -0.30
CA ALA A 4 9.99 -16.26 -0.06
C ALA A 4 9.60 -16.82 1.31
N VAL A 5 10.13 -17.99 1.68
CA VAL A 5 9.88 -18.61 3.00
C VAL A 5 10.49 -17.81 4.14
N VAL A 6 11.65 -17.18 3.94
CA VAL A 6 12.29 -16.32 4.96
C VAL A 6 11.52 -15.01 5.16
N VAL A 7 11.04 -14.40 4.07
CA VAL A 7 10.18 -13.22 4.14
C VAL A 7 8.85 -13.57 4.82
N ASP A 8 8.24 -14.68 4.45
CA ASP A 8 6.98 -15.18 5.02
C ASP A 8 7.13 -15.52 6.52
N GLY A 9 8.26 -16.11 6.92
CA GLY A 9 8.58 -16.40 8.32
C GLY A 9 8.77 -15.14 9.18
N PHE A 10 9.55 -14.17 8.68
CA PHE A 10 9.74 -12.89 9.35
C PHE A 10 8.43 -12.10 9.46
N GLU A 11 7.63 -12.11 8.40
CA GLU A 11 6.33 -11.44 8.33
C GLU A 11 5.35 -12.04 9.33
N MET A 12 5.27 -13.37 9.43
CA MET A 12 4.39 -14.04 10.38
C MET A 12 4.81 -13.85 11.85
N GLU A 13 6.10 -13.83 12.17
CA GLU A 13 6.58 -13.51 13.52
C GLU A 13 6.35 -12.04 13.88
N PHE A 14 6.57 -11.13 12.93
CA PHE A 14 6.32 -9.70 13.13
C PHE A 14 4.82 -9.41 13.32
N LEU A 15 3.95 -10.01 12.51
CA LEU A 15 2.51 -9.87 12.62
C LEU A 15 1.95 -10.51 13.89
N ARG A 16 2.52 -11.64 14.34
CA ARG A 16 2.20 -12.23 15.66
C ARG A 16 2.66 -11.34 16.80
N GLY A 17 3.85 -10.74 16.70
CA GLY A 17 4.37 -9.78 17.67
C GLY A 17 3.49 -8.52 17.76
N LEU A 18 3.06 -7.99 16.62
CA LEU A 18 2.07 -6.91 16.58
C LEU A 18 0.75 -7.37 17.20
N GLY A 19 0.17 -8.49 16.75
CA GLY A 19 -1.10 -8.99 17.28
C GLY A 19 -1.10 -9.27 18.80
N ALA A 20 0.05 -9.63 19.38
CA ALA A 20 0.22 -9.82 20.81
C ALA A 20 0.24 -8.49 21.60
N ILE A 21 0.72 -7.40 20.99
CA ILE A 21 0.63 -6.03 21.54
C ILE A 21 -0.81 -5.48 21.38
N PHE A 22 -1.49 -5.91 20.31
CA PHE A 22 -2.93 -5.82 19.94
C PHE A 22 -3.98 -6.04 21.02
N ASN A 23 -3.84 -7.14 21.76
CA ASN A 23 -5.02 -7.85 22.29
C ASN A 23 -5.59 -7.30 23.61
N HIS A 24 -5.36 -6.01 23.91
CA HIS A 24 -5.76 -5.37 25.18
C HIS A 24 -7.00 -4.46 25.09
N SER A 25 -7.81 -4.51 24.03
CA SER A 25 -9.09 -3.78 24.01
C SER A 25 -10.24 -4.59 23.45
N SER A 26 -11.32 -4.62 24.22
CA SER A 26 -12.52 -5.43 24.04
C SER A 26 -13.51 -4.79 23.06
N ALA A 27 -13.16 -4.74 21.76
CA ALA A 27 -14.06 -4.36 20.65
C ALA A 27 -13.98 -5.38 19.50
N ILE A 28 -14.39 -6.62 19.81
CA ILE A 28 -13.99 -7.89 19.16
C ILE A 28 -14.37 -8.05 17.66
N ASN A 29 -15.17 -7.16 17.06
CA ASN A 29 -15.53 -7.28 15.63
C ASN A 29 -14.84 -6.25 14.72
N ILE A 30 -14.90 -4.95 15.02
CA ILE A 30 -14.39 -3.91 14.10
C ILE A 30 -12.86 -3.90 14.05
N GLU A 31 -12.20 -4.11 15.19
CA GLU A 31 -10.73 -4.15 15.27
C GLU A 31 -10.15 -5.37 14.55
N VAL A 32 -10.82 -6.53 14.61
CA VAL A 32 -10.40 -7.73 13.90
C VAL A 32 -10.49 -7.54 12.38
N TYR A 33 -11.53 -6.85 11.90
CA TYR A 33 -11.64 -6.49 10.48
C TYR A 33 -10.54 -5.52 10.04
N GLN A 34 -10.29 -4.47 10.81
CA GLN A 34 -9.23 -3.50 10.49
C GLN A 34 -7.83 -4.11 10.56
N LEU A 35 -7.58 -4.99 11.53
CA LEU A 35 -6.33 -5.71 11.64
C LEU A 35 -6.14 -6.67 10.46
N ARG A 36 -7.18 -7.42 10.10
CA ARG A 36 -7.16 -8.29 8.90
C ARG A 36 -6.87 -7.50 7.64
N ASP A 37 -7.51 -6.37 7.45
CA ASP A 37 -7.33 -5.51 6.28
C ASP A 37 -5.87 -5.02 6.18
N LYS A 38 -5.29 -4.53 7.28
CA LYS A 38 -3.86 -4.14 7.35
C LYS A 38 -2.91 -5.30 7.06
N ILE A 39 -3.19 -6.50 7.59
CA ILE A 39 -2.37 -7.69 7.36
C ILE A 39 -2.40 -8.08 5.87
N LEU A 40 -3.57 -8.04 5.26
CA LEU A 40 -3.73 -8.33 3.83
C LEU A 40 -3.00 -7.30 2.96
N ASP A 41 -3.08 -6.02 3.32
CA ASP A 41 -2.37 -4.92 2.65
C ASP A 41 -0.85 -5.12 2.68
N LEU A 42 -0.30 -5.51 3.84
CA LEU A 42 1.12 -5.79 4.00
C LEU A 42 1.53 -7.03 3.20
N TYR A 43 0.77 -8.11 3.32
CA TYR A 43 1.02 -9.38 2.63
C TYR A 43 1.09 -9.21 1.10
N MET A 44 0.11 -8.52 0.52
CA MET A 44 0.07 -8.26 -0.92
C MET A 44 1.26 -7.39 -1.36
N SER A 45 1.63 -6.40 -0.53
CA SER A 45 2.78 -5.54 -0.80
C SER A 45 4.11 -6.30 -0.72
N SER A 46 4.25 -7.24 0.21
CA SER A 46 5.42 -8.12 0.36
C SER A 46 5.60 -9.04 -0.86
N ILE A 47 4.52 -9.64 -1.35
CA ILE A 47 4.55 -10.45 -2.58
C ILE A 47 4.92 -9.60 -3.80
N ALA A 48 4.35 -8.42 -3.92
CA ALA A 48 4.68 -7.48 -5.00
C ALA A 48 6.16 -7.07 -4.92
N LEU A 49 6.69 -6.82 -3.72
CA LEU A 49 8.11 -6.53 -3.53
C LEU A 49 8.98 -7.70 -3.99
N TYR A 50 8.59 -8.94 -3.67
CA TYR A 50 9.29 -10.13 -4.16
C TYR A 50 9.37 -10.18 -5.69
N LYS A 51 8.28 -9.80 -6.39
CA LYS A 51 8.26 -9.73 -7.85
C LYS A 51 9.21 -8.67 -8.43
N THR A 52 9.49 -7.59 -7.69
CA THR A 52 10.42 -6.53 -8.16
C THR A 52 11.87 -7.01 -8.30
N TYR A 53 12.26 -8.08 -7.60
CA TYR A 53 13.58 -8.70 -7.77
C TYR A 53 13.77 -9.35 -9.15
N GLY A 54 12.68 -9.58 -9.90
CA GLY A 54 12.75 -10.03 -11.29
C GLY A 54 12.99 -8.89 -12.29
N TRP A 55 12.89 -7.62 -11.88
CA TRP A 55 13.06 -6.49 -12.79
C TRP A 55 14.53 -6.30 -13.15
N GLN A 56 14.81 -6.14 -14.45
CA GLN A 56 16.18 -5.91 -14.95
C GLN A 56 16.74 -4.53 -14.57
N GLU A 57 15.85 -3.58 -14.29
CA GLU A 57 16.21 -2.18 -14.05
C GLU A 57 16.42 -1.93 -12.55
N MET A 58 17.65 -1.56 -12.16
CA MET A 58 18.03 -1.39 -10.76
C MET A 58 17.32 -0.20 -10.08
N LEU A 59 17.05 0.90 -10.79
CA LEU A 59 16.41 2.07 -10.18
C LEU A 59 14.97 1.75 -9.77
N ALA A 60 14.19 1.10 -10.63
CA ALA A 60 12.82 0.67 -10.34
C ALA A 60 12.78 -0.26 -9.13
N ARG A 61 13.73 -1.20 -9.02
CA ARG A 61 13.81 -2.09 -7.86
C ARG A 61 14.10 -1.32 -6.57
N ARG A 62 15.09 -0.42 -6.59
CA ARG A 62 15.43 0.42 -5.41
C ARG A 62 14.25 1.32 -5.02
N ALA A 63 13.55 1.87 -5.99
CA ALA A 63 12.35 2.67 -5.77
C ALA A 63 11.22 1.86 -5.14
N ALA A 64 10.98 0.64 -5.62
CA ALA A 64 9.99 -0.26 -5.06
C ALA A 64 10.30 -0.60 -3.60
N VAL A 65 11.56 -0.95 -3.29
CA VAL A 65 12.01 -1.18 -1.91
C VAL A 65 11.82 0.07 -1.05
N PHE A 66 12.23 1.23 -1.54
CA PHE A 66 12.08 2.50 -0.82
C PHE A 66 10.60 2.81 -0.50
N LEU A 67 9.70 2.67 -1.48
CA LEU A 67 8.27 2.92 -1.30
C LEU A 67 7.62 1.90 -0.35
N PHE A 68 8.07 0.64 -0.38
CA PHE A 68 7.62 -0.38 0.56
C PHE A 68 8.04 -0.03 2.00
N VAL A 69 9.31 0.33 2.21
CA VAL A 69 9.82 0.75 3.53
C VAL A 69 9.11 2.01 4.02
N TRP A 70 8.85 2.98 3.12
CA TRP A 70 8.07 4.17 3.43
C TRP A 70 6.67 3.82 3.97
N ARG A 71 5.95 2.90 3.30
CA ARG A 71 4.64 2.42 3.75
C ARG A 71 4.73 1.68 5.08
N PHE A 72 5.75 0.84 5.26
CA PHE A 72 5.97 0.08 6.48
C PHE A 72 6.21 0.98 7.71
N ILE A 73 7.02 2.03 7.55
CA ILE A 73 7.23 3.06 8.58
C ILE A 73 5.89 3.75 8.92
N GLY A 74 5.08 4.05 7.90
CA GLY A 74 3.75 4.62 8.10
C GLY A 74 2.82 3.75 8.94
N VAL A 75 2.84 2.43 8.73
CA VAL A 75 2.08 1.47 9.54
C VAL A 75 2.56 1.47 10.98
N ILE A 76 3.89 1.42 11.22
CA ILE A 76 4.45 1.46 12.58
C ILE A 76 4.07 2.77 13.30
N LEU A 77 4.20 3.91 12.63
CA LEU A 77 3.87 5.22 13.20
C LEU A 77 2.37 5.38 13.48
N PHE A 78 1.52 4.91 12.57
CA PHE A 78 0.08 4.85 12.81
C PHE A 78 -0.20 4.04 14.07
N GLU A 79 0.48 2.91 14.23
CA GLU A 79 0.21 2.00 15.33
C GLU A 79 0.64 2.57 16.69
N LEU A 80 1.77 3.27 16.74
CA LEU A 80 2.26 3.94 17.95
C LEU A 80 1.41 5.14 18.38
N SER A 81 0.80 5.84 17.41
CA SER A 81 0.07 7.09 17.67
C SER A 81 -1.45 6.96 17.59
N GLN A 82 -1.95 5.85 17.03
CA GLN A 82 -3.35 5.60 16.67
C GLN A 82 -3.97 6.71 15.80
N ALA A 83 -3.13 7.54 15.15
CA ALA A 83 -3.59 8.73 14.47
C ALA A 83 -3.90 8.45 13.00
N ARG A 84 -5.19 8.43 12.63
CA ARG A 84 -5.67 8.13 11.27
C ARG A 84 -5.10 9.03 10.17
N TRP A 85 -4.70 10.26 10.51
CA TRP A 85 -4.09 11.19 9.56
C TRP A 85 -2.69 10.75 9.07
N LEU A 86 -2.00 9.87 9.81
CA LEU A 86 -0.73 9.30 9.37
C LEU A 86 -0.90 8.38 8.17
N LEU A 87 -2.02 7.66 8.06
CA LEU A 87 -2.30 6.82 6.90
C LEU A 87 -2.39 7.65 5.60
N VAL A 88 -2.90 8.88 5.71
CA VAL A 88 -2.98 9.86 4.59
C VAL A 88 -1.59 10.39 4.22
N LEU A 89 -0.67 10.51 5.19
CA LEU A 89 0.71 10.95 4.96
C LEU A 89 1.58 9.83 4.37
N PHE A 90 1.23 8.58 4.66
CA PHE A 90 1.88 7.38 4.14
C PHE A 90 0.95 6.58 3.22
N PRO A 91 0.46 7.13 2.09
CA PRO A 91 -0.38 6.38 1.16
C PRO A 91 0.32 5.12 0.69
N ASN A 92 -0.46 4.12 0.29
CA ASN A 92 0.06 2.99 -0.48
C ASN A 92 0.42 3.43 -1.92
N ILE A 93 1.48 4.22 -2.08
CA ILE A 93 2.04 4.63 -3.38
C ILE A 93 2.79 3.46 -4.02
N PHE A 94 3.32 2.55 -3.19
CA PHE A 94 4.04 1.37 -3.60
C PHE A 94 3.21 0.50 -4.57
N GLU A 95 1.97 0.20 -4.22
CA GLU A 95 1.12 -0.66 -5.04
C GLU A 95 0.86 -0.07 -6.44
N PHE A 96 0.53 1.22 -6.51
CA PHE A 96 0.31 1.91 -7.79
C PHE A 96 1.59 1.97 -8.62
N PHE A 97 2.73 2.23 -7.99
CA PHE A 97 4.01 2.21 -8.65
C PHE A 97 4.35 0.81 -9.17
N PHE A 98 4.11 -0.24 -8.38
CA PHE A 98 4.33 -1.62 -8.77
C PHE A 98 3.48 -2.00 -9.97
N LEU A 99 2.17 -1.72 -9.94
CA LEU A 99 1.25 -2.01 -11.05
C LEU A 99 1.64 -1.24 -12.32
N PHE A 100 2.03 0.03 -12.20
CA PHE A 100 2.49 0.83 -13.33
C PHE A 100 3.73 0.21 -13.99
N VAL A 101 4.74 -0.15 -13.20
CA VAL A 101 5.97 -0.76 -13.73
C VAL A 101 5.70 -2.15 -14.28
N ALA A 102 4.91 -2.98 -13.60
CA ALA A 102 4.52 -4.30 -14.08
C ALA A 102 3.79 -4.22 -15.42
N TYR A 103 2.83 -3.30 -15.55
CA TYR A 103 2.12 -3.03 -16.81
C TYR A 103 3.10 -2.58 -17.90
N LYS A 104 3.98 -1.63 -17.62
CA LYS A 104 4.96 -1.14 -18.60
C LYS A 104 5.91 -2.25 -19.04
N LEU A 105 6.40 -3.09 -18.15
CA LEU A 105 7.29 -4.20 -18.50
C LEU A 105 6.58 -5.29 -19.31
N GLN A 106 5.29 -5.54 -19.04
CA GLN A 106 4.50 -6.54 -19.77
C GLN A 106 4.19 -6.10 -21.21
N TYR A 107 3.79 -4.84 -21.41
CA TYR A 107 3.38 -4.33 -22.74
C TYR A 107 4.52 -3.66 -23.50
N TYR A 108 5.59 -3.25 -22.82
CA TYR A 108 6.76 -2.59 -23.41
C TYR A 108 8.06 -3.20 -22.84
N PRO A 109 8.49 -4.37 -23.33
CA PRO A 109 9.62 -5.12 -22.76
C PRO A 109 10.98 -4.38 -22.80
N GLY A 110 11.10 -3.30 -23.59
CA GLY A 110 12.27 -2.42 -23.61
C GLY A 110 12.19 -1.20 -22.67
N PHE A 111 11.14 -1.08 -21.87
CA PHE A 111 10.93 0.09 -21.01
C PHE A 111 12.00 0.20 -19.92
N ARG A 112 12.66 1.36 -19.87
CA ARG A 112 13.62 1.72 -18.83
C ARG A 112 13.40 3.16 -18.40
N PHE A 113 13.46 3.43 -17.11
CA PHE A 113 13.40 4.82 -16.61
C PHE A 113 14.63 5.63 -17.03
N GLY A 114 15.81 4.99 -17.00
CA GLY A 114 17.09 5.57 -17.44
C GLY A 114 17.63 6.71 -16.57
N THR A 115 16.79 7.40 -15.78
CA THR A 115 17.20 8.51 -14.92
C THR A 115 16.30 8.59 -13.69
N THR A 116 16.90 8.86 -12.53
CA THR A 116 16.19 9.03 -11.24
C THR A 116 15.13 10.14 -11.30
N LYS A 117 15.35 11.20 -12.11
CA LYS A 117 14.37 12.28 -12.32
C LYS A 117 13.06 11.79 -12.94
N ARG A 118 13.14 10.94 -13.98
CA ARG A 118 11.94 10.39 -14.66
C ARG A 118 11.18 9.43 -13.77
N LEU A 119 11.91 8.63 -13.00
CA LEU A 119 11.36 7.77 -11.96
C LEU A 119 10.61 8.61 -10.90
N ALA A 120 11.27 9.63 -10.35
CA ALA A 120 10.67 10.51 -9.34
C ALA A 120 9.43 11.23 -9.87
N GLN A 121 9.47 11.72 -11.12
CA GLN A 121 8.31 12.30 -11.79
C GLN A 121 7.16 11.29 -11.92
N SER A 122 7.45 10.04 -12.30
CA SER A 122 6.43 8.99 -12.41
C SER A 122 5.79 8.69 -11.07
N ILE A 123 6.59 8.58 -10.01
CA ILE A 123 6.10 8.38 -8.64
C ILE A 123 5.25 9.58 -8.20
N LEU A 124 5.70 10.80 -8.47
CA LEU A 124 4.96 12.02 -8.11
C LEU A 124 3.61 12.09 -8.82
N ILE A 125 3.58 11.80 -10.13
CA ILE A 125 2.35 11.77 -10.93
C ILE A 125 1.37 10.72 -10.40
N LEU A 126 1.87 9.56 -9.94
CA LEU A 126 1.04 8.51 -9.34
C LEU A 126 0.60 8.84 -7.90
N ALA A 127 1.42 9.58 -7.15
CA ALA A 127 1.15 9.94 -5.77
C ALA A 127 0.05 10.99 -5.64
N VAL A 128 0.00 11.99 -6.54
CA VAL A 128 -0.96 13.10 -6.47
C VAL A 128 -2.42 12.63 -6.48
N PRO A 129 -2.88 11.76 -7.43
CA PRO A 129 -4.23 11.22 -7.41
C PRO A 129 -4.53 10.43 -6.14
N LYS A 130 -3.56 9.65 -5.66
CA LYS A 130 -3.73 8.78 -4.49
C LYS A 130 -3.90 9.58 -3.20
N ILE A 131 -3.02 10.57 -2.98
CA ILE A 131 -3.12 11.49 -1.84
C ILE A 131 -4.42 12.29 -1.90
N THR A 132 -4.83 12.73 -3.09
CA THR A 132 -6.10 13.45 -3.27
C THR A 132 -7.29 12.58 -2.89
N GLN A 133 -7.29 11.31 -3.33
CA GLN A 133 -8.33 10.34 -2.95
C GLN A 133 -8.39 10.15 -1.42
N GLU A 134 -7.24 9.95 -0.78
CA GLU A 134 -7.14 9.67 0.65
C GLU A 134 -7.53 10.90 1.49
N TYR A 135 -7.15 12.10 1.04
CA TYR A 135 -7.59 13.37 1.63
C TYR A 135 -9.11 13.56 1.52
N LEU A 136 -9.70 13.27 0.35
CA LEU A 136 -11.15 13.38 0.15
C LEU A 136 -11.94 12.42 1.05
N LEU A 137 -11.43 11.19 1.23
CA LEU A 137 -12.03 10.18 2.10
C LEU A 137 -11.93 10.57 3.59
N HIS A 138 -10.77 11.04 4.05
CA HIS A 138 -10.52 11.26 5.48
C HIS A 138 -10.86 12.67 5.99
N VAL A 139 -10.69 13.73 5.19
CA VAL A 139 -10.87 15.12 5.65
C VAL A 139 -12.29 15.63 5.39
N ARG A 140 -12.92 15.20 4.30
CA ARG A 140 -14.28 15.65 3.96
C ARG A 140 -15.37 14.67 4.32
N GLY A 141 -15.09 13.38 4.52
CA GLY A 141 -16.12 12.35 4.71
C GLY A 141 -17.19 12.34 3.60
N ALA A 142 -16.92 13.01 2.46
CA ALA A 142 -17.95 13.50 1.54
C ALA A 142 -18.17 12.56 0.35
N VAL A 143 -17.31 11.58 0.15
CA VAL A 143 -17.40 10.64 -0.97
C VAL A 143 -17.07 9.24 -0.48
N ASP A 144 -17.95 8.68 0.35
CA ASP A 144 -17.93 7.24 0.58
C ASP A 144 -18.28 6.49 -0.72
N TRP A 145 -17.90 5.22 -0.81
CA TRP A 145 -18.30 4.35 -1.92
C TRP A 145 -19.83 4.37 -2.14
N ALA A 146 -20.59 4.53 -1.07
CA ALA A 146 -22.03 4.76 -1.12
C ALA A 146 -22.41 6.02 -1.93
N TYR A 147 -21.76 7.15 -1.71
CA TYR A 147 -22.01 8.38 -2.47
C TYR A 147 -21.73 8.17 -3.96
N PHE A 148 -20.60 7.56 -4.31
CA PHE A 148 -20.24 7.31 -5.71
C PHE A 148 -21.21 6.32 -6.38
N LYS A 149 -21.56 5.24 -5.67
CA LYS A 149 -22.50 4.19 -6.11
C LYS A 149 -23.91 4.74 -6.36
N TYR A 150 -24.41 5.63 -5.50
CA TYR A 150 -25.78 6.14 -5.58
C TYR A 150 -25.90 7.41 -6.44
N ASN A 151 -24.91 8.32 -6.42
CA ASN A 151 -25.03 9.61 -7.10
C ASN A 151 -24.35 9.67 -8.47
N ILE A 152 -23.36 8.82 -8.73
CA ILE A 152 -22.65 8.80 -10.04
C ILE A 152 -23.04 7.57 -10.84
N ILE A 153 -23.03 6.38 -10.23
CA ILE A 153 -23.36 5.13 -10.93
C ILE A 153 -24.88 4.89 -10.99
N GLY A 154 -25.66 5.51 -10.10
CA GLY A 154 -27.12 5.45 -10.11
C GLY A 154 -27.71 4.08 -9.72
N TRP A 155 -26.98 3.28 -8.93
CA TRP A 155 -27.52 2.00 -8.47
C TRP A 155 -28.74 2.19 -7.54
N PRO A 156 -29.76 1.33 -7.63
CA PRO A 156 -30.92 1.41 -6.75
C PRO A 156 -30.51 1.15 -5.29
N LYS A 157 -31.08 1.93 -4.36
CA LYS A 157 -30.99 1.66 -2.92
C LYS A 157 -31.89 0.47 -2.62
N LEU A 158 -31.30 -0.65 -2.21
CA LEU A 158 -32.01 -1.82 -1.67
C LEU A 158 -32.31 -1.58 -0.18
#